data_AF-A0A7L3C6V8-F1
#
_entry.id   AF-A0A7L3C6V8-F1
#
_cell.length_a   1.000
_cell.length_b   1.000
_cell.length_c   1.000
_cell.angle_alpha   90.00
_cell.angle_beta   90.00
_cell.angle_gamma   90.00
#
_symmetry.space_group_name_H-M   'P 1'
#
loop_
_entity.id
_entity.type
_entity.pdbx_description
1 polymer ?
#
loop_
_entity_poly.entity_id
_entity_poly.type
_entity_poly.pdbx_seq_one_letter_code
_entity_poly.pdbx_strand_id
1 'polypeptide(L)'
;AAPLNLSYKIHIATENNFPTAAGLASSAAGYACLVSALARLYGVEGELSEVARRGSGSACRSMLGGFVQWQRGERPDGRDSLAHQVAPETHWPELRVLVLVVSGEKKQVGSTAGMQTSVDTSPLLKHRAEAVVPERLALMMRHIRERDFEGFGQLAMRDSNQFHATCLDTFPPIFYLNDLSRHIIALAHRFNAHHGRTKVPVSRPPRPVPPPVAHTLHAGPNAVIFTLADTVAEFVEVVRRSFPPAANGDQFVRGLPVGAASLPEELLAAVVPEPVPGAVRYILHTK
;
A
#
# COMPACT_ATOMS: atom_id res chain seq x y z
N ALA A 1 -0.42 -10.67 40.13
CA ALA A 1 1.03 -10.52 39.98
C ALA A 1 1.48 -9.32 40.80
N ALA A 2 2.68 -9.34 41.40
CA ALA A 2 3.23 -8.15 42.06
C ALA A 2 3.36 -6.99 41.04
N PRO A 3 3.13 -5.72 41.43
CA PRO A 3 3.24 -4.60 40.52
C PRO A 3 4.66 -4.50 39.94
N LEU A 4 4.75 -4.25 38.64
CA LEU A 4 6.02 -4.17 37.91
C LEU A 4 6.80 -2.94 38.41
N ASN A 5 8.05 -3.14 38.83
CA ASN A 5 8.89 -2.03 39.28
C ASN A 5 9.45 -1.27 38.08
N LEU A 6 9.14 0.03 37.97
CA LEU A 6 9.57 0.89 36.85
C LEU A 6 11.09 1.14 36.81
N SER A 7 11.83 0.78 37.86
CA SER A 7 13.30 0.83 37.87
C SER A 7 13.96 -0.33 37.12
N TYR A 8 13.21 -1.37 36.76
CA TYR A 8 13.75 -2.49 36.01
C TYR A 8 14.07 -2.09 34.57
N LYS A 9 15.24 -2.53 34.08
CA LYS A 9 15.58 -2.43 32.66
C LYS A 9 14.71 -3.39 31.86
N ILE A 10 14.30 -2.97 30.67
CA ILE A 10 13.58 -3.81 29.72
C ILE A 10 14.54 -4.37 28.67
N HIS A 11 14.35 -5.63 28.31
CA HIS A 11 15.00 -6.25 27.15
C HIS A 11 13.91 -6.53 26.11
N ILE A 12 14.10 -5.99 24.91
CA ILE A 12 13.17 -6.10 23.79
C ILE A 12 13.86 -6.88 22.67
N ALA A 13 13.22 -7.94 22.20
CA ALA A 13 13.60 -8.66 20.99
C ALA A 13 12.42 -8.66 20.02
N THR A 14 12.67 -8.32 18.76
CA THR A 14 11.64 -8.24 17.71
C THR A 14 12.14 -8.88 16.44
N GLU A 15 11.26 -9.56 15.73
CA GLU A 15 11.48 -10.08 14.38
C GLU A 15 10.30 -9.73 13.47
N ASN A 16 10.49 -9.87 12.16
CA ASN A 16 9.42 -9.74 11.19
C ASN A 16 9.62 -10.75 10.06
N ASN A 17 8.54 -11.14 9.40
CA ASN A 17 8.52 -12.19 8.36
C ASN A 17 8.48 -11.64 6.92
N PHE A 18 8.82 -10.37 6.72
CA PHE A 18 8.93 -9.74 5.40
C PHE A 18 10.35 -9.19 5.18
N PRO A 19 10.81 -8.97 3.93
CA PRO A 19 12.12 -8.37 3.73
C PRO A 19 12.19 -6.97 4.35
N THR A 20 13.07 -6.81 5.33
CA THR A 20 13.22 -5.53 6.04
C THR A 20 13.75 -4.46 5.07
N ALA A 21 13.19 -3.24 5.16
CA ALA A 21 13.54 -2.09 4.33
C ALA A 21 13.18 -2.15 2.83
N ALA A 22 12.53 -3.22 2.34
CA ALA A 22 12.07 -3.36 0.95
C ALA A 22 10.78 -2.56 0.64
N GLY A 23 10.56 -1.40 1.26
CA GLY A 23 9.38 -0.58 0.98
C GLY A 23 8.05 -1.01 1.62
N LEU A 24 8.01 -2.09 2.42
CA LEU A 24 6.79 -2.62 3.06
C LEU A 24 6.52 -2.10 4.48
N ALA A 25 6.95 -0.86 4.79
CA ALA A 25 6.68 -0.17 6.05
C ALA A 25 6.97 -0.96 7.35
N SER A 26 8.07 -1.74 7.40
CA SER A 26 8.43 -2.56 8.57
C SER A 26 8.53 -1.80 9.90
N SER A 27 8.90 -0.51 9.87
CA SER A 27 8.93 0.34 11.07
C SER A 27 7.54 0.59 11.67
N ALA A 28 6.49 0.68 10.83
CA ALA A 28 5.13 0.93 11.30
C ALA A 28 4.63 -0.22 12.19
N ALA A 29 4.72 -1.46 11.66
CA ALA A 29 4.35 -2.66 12.39
C ALA A 29 5.23 -2.88 13.63
N GLY A 30 6.55 -2.66 13.51
CA GLY A 30 7.48 -2.80 14.62
C GLY A 30 7.16 -1.90 15.81
N TYR A 31 6.94 -0.60 15.58
CA TYR A 31 6.60 0.34 16.66
C TYR A 31 5.19 0.11 17.22
N ALA A 32 4.20 -0.25 16.38
CA ALA A 32 2.87 -0.60 16.87
C ALA A 32 2.90 -1.85 17.77
N CYS A 33 3.66 -2.88 17.37
CA CYS A 33 3.88 -4.08 18.16
C CYS A 33 4.59 -3.77 19.48
N LEU A 34 5.66 -2.97 19.43
CA LEU A 34 6.40 -2.54 20.61
C LEU A 34 5.50 -1.81 21.61
N VAL A 35 4.73 -0.81 21.16
CA VAL A 35 3.83 -0.05 22.02
C VAL A 35 2.74 -0.94 22.60
N SER A 36 2.17 -1.84 21.80
CA SER A 36 1.17 -2.80 22.28
C SER A 36 1.73 -3.76 23.34
N ALA A 37 2.95 -4.24 23.16
CA ALA A 37 3.62 -5.14 24.11
C ALA A 37 3.95 -4.42 25.43
N LEU A 38 4.48 -3.19 25.35
CA LEU A 38 4.79 -2.38 26.54
C LEU A 38 3.52 -1.95 27.27
N ALA A 39 2.47 -1.56 26.55
CA ALA A 39 1.18 -1.21 27.16
C ALA A 39 0.62 -2.38 27.97
N ARG A 40 0.67 -3.60 27.42
CA ARG A 40 0.29 -4.83 28.14
C ARG A 40 1.20 -5.11 29.35
N LEU A 41 2.51 -4.95 29.20
CA LEU A 41 3.48 -5.19 30.28
C LEU A 41 3.27 -4.25 31.48
N TYR A 42 2.97 -2.98 31.22
CA TYR A 42 2.81 -1.95 32.24
C TYR A 42 1.35 -1.69 32.65
N GLY A 43 0.38 -2.41 32.08
CA GLY A 43 -1.05 -2.21 32.37
C GLY A 43 -1.58 -0.85 31.91
N VAL A 44 -1.05 -0.31 30.81
CA VAL A 44 -1.52 0.94 30.21
C VAL A 44 -2.71 0.64 29.31
N GLU A 45 -3.84 1.25 29.61
CA GLU A 45 -5.08 1.17 28.82
C GLU A 45 -5.38 2.50 28.12
N GLY A 46 -6.26 2.47 27.11
CA GLY A 46 -6.73 3.66 26.40
C GLY A 46 -6.01 3.93 25.07
N GLU A 47 -5.86 5.22 24.74
CA GLU A 47 -5.36 5.68 23.44
C GLU A 47 -3.83 5.54 23.33
N LEU A 48 -3.36 4.68 22.43
CA LEU A 48 -1.94 4.35 22.25
C LEU A 48 -1.35 4.88 20.93
N SER A 49 -2.16 5.46 20.05
CA SER A 49 -1.74 6.04 18.77
C SER A 49 -0.70 7.12 18.94
N GLU A 50 -0.82 7.97 19.98
CA GLU A 50 0.15 9.02 20.26
C GLU A 50 1.55 8.43 20.52
N VAL A 51 1.62 7.37 21.34
CA VAL A 51 2.89 6.71 21.68
C VAL A 51 3.49 6.04 20.45
N ALA A 52 2.69 5.30 19.68
CA ALA A 52 3.14 4.65 18.45
C ALA A 52 3.64 5.67 17.40
N ARG A 53 2.93 6.79 17.24
CA ARG A 53 3.28 7.87 16.30
C ARG A 53 4.66 8.46 16.59
N ARG A 54 5.06 8.57 17.87
CA ARG A 54 6.38 9.10 18.26
C ARG A 54 7.54 8.19 17.83
N GLY A 55 7.31 6.88 17.75
CA GLY A 55 8.31 5.94 17.22
C GLY A 55 8.39 5.99 15.69
N SER A 56 7.23 5.92 15.03
CA SER A 56 7.09 6.08 13.59
C SER A 56 5.70 6.62 13.28
N GLY A 57 5.60 7.72 12.52
CA GLY A 57 4.30 8.38 12.27
C GLY A 57 3.22 7.43 11.77
N SER A 58 3.54 6.54 10.82
CA SER A 58 2.60 5.54 10.30
C SER A 58 2.23 4.41 11.27
N ALA A 59 2.96 4.21 12.37
CA ALA A 59 2.70 3.13 13.32
C ALA A 59 1.37 3.30 14.06
N CYS A 60 0.91 4.55 14.26
CA CYS A 60 -0.41 4.80 14.86
C CYS A 60 -1.55 4.11 14.10
N ARG A 61 -1.45 4.03 12.76
CA ARG A 61 -2.47 3.37 11.93
C ARG A 61 -2.48 1.86 12.05
N SER A 62 -1.37 1.26 12.52
CA SER A 62 -1.28 -0.18 12.76
C SER A 62 -1.76 -0.60 14.15
N MET A 63 -2.23 0.35 14.97
CA MET A 63 -2.84 0.07 16.28
C MET A 63 -4.28 -0.46 16.16
N LEU A 64 -4.91 -0.32 14.98
CA LEU A 64 -6.31 -0.66 14.72
C LEU A 64 -6.42 -1.54 13.46
N GLY A 65 -7.46 -2.38 13.40
CA GLY A 65 -7.79 -3.20 12.23
C GLY A 65 -8.56 -2.44 11.15
N GLY A 66 -8.69 -3.04 9.97
CA GLY A 66 -9.49 -2.51 8.86
C GLY A 66 -8.89 -1.27 8.20
N PHE A 67 -9.75 -0.31 7.87
CA PHE A 67 -9.36 0.96 7.27
C PHE A 67 -9.15 2.00 8.37
N VAL A 68 -7.99 2.64 8.37
CA VAL A 68 -7.59 3.54 9.46
C VAL A 68 -7.10 4.87 8.90
N GLN A 69 -7.66 5.97 9.43
CA GLN A 69 -7.22 7.33 9.15
C GLN A 69 -6.27 7.78 10.25
N TRP A 70 -5.13 8.38 9.89
CA TRP A 70 -4.35 9.21 10.81
C TRP A 70 -4.77 10.67 10.61
N GLN A 71 -5.36 11.26 11.64
CA GLN A 71 -5.68 12.69 11.67
C GLN A 71 -4.42 13.49 11.95
N ARG A 72 -4.20 14.55 11.16
CA ARG A 72 -3.04 15.44 11.33
C ARG A 72 -3.00 16.08 12.72
N GLY A 73 -4.17 16.42 13.27
CA GLY A 73 -4.29 17.28 14.44
C GLY A 73 -4.01 18.75 14.11
N GLU A 74 -4.48 19.64 14.97
CA GLU A 74 -4.30 21.09 14.89
C GLU A 74 -3.55 21.62 16.10
N ARG A 75 -3.54 20.88 17.22
CA ARG A 75 -2.89 21.31 18.45
C ARG A 75 -1.37 21.21 18.34
N PRO A 76 -0.61 22.24 18.77
CA PRO A 76 0.85 22.21 18.80
C PRO A 76 1.45 21.10 19.68
N ASP A 77 0.71 20.64 20.70
CA ASP A 77 1.14 19.53 21.56
C ASP A 77 0.94 18.15 20.90
N GLY A 78 0.27 18.10 19.73
CA GLY A 78 0.02 16.91 18.94
C GLY A 78 -0.91 15.90 19.60
N ARG A 79 -1.67 16.28 20.64
CA ARG A 79 -2.57 15.34 21.36
C ARG A 79 -3.80 14.93 20.56
N ASP A 80 -4.16 15.69 19.52
CA ASP A 80 -5.26 15.42 18.60
C ASP A 80 -4.80 14.80 17.27
N SER A 81 -3.50 14.50 17.12
CA SER A 81 -2.95 13.83 15.94
C SER A 81 -3.03 12.30 16.10
N LEU A 82 -4.23 11.75 16.03
CA LEU A 82 -4.54 10.37 16.42
C LEU A 82 -5.00 9.50 15.24
N ALA A 83 -4.96 8.18 15.42
CA ALA A 83 -5.51 7.25 14.46
C ALA A 83 -6.95 6.90 14.82
N HIS A 84 -7.82 6.81 13.81
CA HIS A 84 -9.22 6.43 13.97
C HIS A 84 -9.60 5.38 12.93
N GLN A 85 -10.33 4.35 13.38
CA GLN A 85 -10.87 3.34 12.48
C GLN A 85 -12.00 3.97 11.65
N VAL A 86 -11.84 3.95 10.33
CA VAL A 86 -12.84 4.39 9.35
C VAL A 86 -13.87 3.30 9.12
N ALA A 87 -13.42 2.05 9.03
CA ALA A 87 -14.25 0.86 8.91
C ALA A 87 -13.48 -0.38 9.40
N PRO A 88 -14.14 -1.36 10.04
CA PRO A 88 -13.48 -2.58 10.53
C PRO A 88 -13.00 -3.49 9.38
N GLU A 89 -12.11 -4.42 9.68
CA GLU A 89 -11.60 -5.42 8.72
C GLU A 89 -12.70 -6.32 8.13
N THR A 90 -13.83 -6.46 8.82
CA THR A 90 -15.02 -7.18 8.33
C THR A 90 -15.84 -6.37 7.34
N HIS A 91 -15.55 -5.08 7.16
CA HIS A 91 -16.35 -4.18 6.33
C HIS A 91 -16.24 -4.50 4.84
N TRP A 92 -15.10 -4.94 4.32
CA TRP A 92 -14.93 -5.18 2.89
C TRP A 92 -14.24 -6.54 2.62
N PRO A 93 -14.94 -7.65 2.88
CA PRO A 93 -14.35 -8.99 2.87
C PRO A 93 -13.90 -9.46 1.48
N GLU A 94 -14.34 -8.82 0.40
CA GLU A 94 -13.93 -9.09 -0.98
C GLU A 94 -12.62 -8.40 -1.36
N LEU A 95 -12.20 -7.34 -0.65
CA LEU A 95 -10.98 -6.61 -0.96
C LEU A 95 -9.76 -7.50 -0.76
N ARG A 96 -8.81 -7.41 -1.68
CA ARG A 96 -7.54 -8.14 -1.66
C ARG A 96 -6.38 -7.21 -1.90
N VAL A 97 -5.25 -7.57 -1.32
CA VAL A 97 -3.98 -6.87 -1.46
C VAL A 97 -2.94 -7.86 -1.99
N LEU A 98 -2.32 -7.52 -3.11
CA LEU A 98 -1.20 -8.25 -3.68
C LEU A 98 0.05 -7.35 -3.61
N VAL A 99 1.11 -7.82 -2.98
CA VAL A 99 2.40 -7.11 -2.99
C VAL A 99 3.32 -7.80 -3.99
N LEU A 100 3.62 -7.11 -5.09
CA LEU A 100 4.60 -7.55 -6.09
C LEU A 100 5.98 -7.09 -5.65
N VAL A 101 6.78 -8.04 -5.14
CA VAL A 101 8.13 -7.76 -4.64
C VAL A 101 9.11 -7.80 -5.81
N VAL A 102 9.53 -6.63 -6.29
CA VAL A 102 10.49 -6.47 -7.39
C VAL A 102 11.93 -6.33 -6.89
N SER A 103 12.12 -5.78 -5.69
CA SER A 103 13.44 -5.69 -5.06
C SER A 103 13.33 -5.84 -3.55
N GLY A 104 14.35 -6.51 -2.98
CA GLY A 104 14.59 -6.58 -1.54
C GLY A 104 15.69 -5.63 -1.06
N GLU A 105 16.22 -4.80 -1.95
CA GLU A 105 17.34 -3.90 -1.63
C GLU A 105 16.90 -2.74 -0.75
N LYS A 106 17.86 -2.23 0.03
CA LYS A 106 17.64 -1.08 0.88
C LYS A 106 17.39 0.16 0.04
N LYS A 107 16.40 0.96 0.44
CA LYS A 107 16.10 2.27 -0.17
C LYS A 107 17.35 3.14 -0.19
N GLN A 108 17.60 3.83 -1.31
CA GLN A 108 18.68 4.81 -1.39
C GLN A 108 18.47 5.99 -0.42
N VAL A 109 17.25 6.54 -0.40
CA VAL A 109 16.86 7.62 0.52
C VAL A 109 15.82 7.11 1.51
N GLY A 110 16.16 7.15 2.80
CA GLY A 110 15.23 6.81 3.88
C GLY A 110 14.03 7.77 3.93
N SER A 111 12.85 7.26 4.27
CA SER A 111 11.60 8.05 4.22
C SER A 111 11.63 9.29 5.12
N THR A 112 12.26 9.22 6.31
CA THR A 112 12.37 10.37 7.24
C THR A 112 13.15 11.53 6.63
N ALA A 113 14.37 11.26 6.14
CA ALA A 113 15.20 12.29 5.51
C ALA A 113 14.57 12.79 4.20
N GLY A 114 14.03 11.86 3.39
CA GLY A 114 13.41 12.19 2.12
C GLY A 114 12.16 13.06 2.25
N MET A 115 11.27 12.76 3.21
CA MET A 115 10.08 13.58 3.41
C MET A 115 10.42 14.97 3.94
N GLN A 116 11.42 15.10 4.82
CA GLN A 116 11.87 16.42 5.30
C GLN A 116 12.46 17.25 4.16
N THR A 117 13.33 16.66 3.34
CA THR A 117 13.89 17.33 2.16
C THR A 117 12.78 17.79 1.21
N SER A 118 11.74 16.98 1.05
CA SER A 118 10.57 17.33 0.22
C SER A 118 9.77 18.48 0.82
N VAL A 119 9.59 18.52 2.15
CA VAL A 119 8.96 19.68 2.83
C VAL A 119 9.74 20.95 2.59
N ASP A 120 11.07 20.86 2.65
CA ASP A 120 11.95 22.03 2.54
C ASP A 120 12.07 22.56 1.10
N THR A 121 11.85 21.71 0.09
CA THR A 121 12.24 22.03 -1.30
C THR A 121 11.15 21.83 -2.37
N SER A 122 10.09 21.05 -2.11
CA SER A 122 9.03 20.78 -3.09
C SER A 122 7.83 21.73 -2.91
N PRO A 123 7.66 22.76 -3.77
CA PRO A 123 6.43 23.56 -3.75
C PRO A 123 5.18 22.74 -4.07
N LEU A 124 5.30 21.65 -4.86
CA LEU A 124 4.18 20.77 -5.15
C LEU A 124 3.69 20.00 -3.89
N LEU A 125 4.59 19.65 -2.97
CA LEU A 125 4.20 19.00 -1.71
C LEU A 125 3.34 19.92 -0.85
N LYS A 126 3.69 21.21 -0.79
CA LYS A 126 2.90 22.21 -0.05
C LYS A 126 1.49 22.31 -0.61
N HIS A 127 1.35 22.50 -1.92
CA HIS A 127 0.04 22.56 -2.58
C HIS A 127 -0.75 21.25 -2.40
N ARG A 128 -0.09 20.09 -2.53
CA ARG A 128 -0.72 18.79 -2.29
C ARG A 128 -1.31 18.69 -0.88
N ALA A 129 -0.55 19.08 0.14
CA ALA A 129 -0.98 18.99 1.53
C ALA A 129 -2.13 19.96 1.86
N GLU A 130 -2.09 21.18 1.33
CA GLU A 130 -3.06 22.23 1.63
C GLU A 130 -4.36 22.11 0.82
N ALA A 131 -4.27 21.80 -0.48
CA ALA A 131 -5.41 21.89 -1.39
C ALA A 131 -5.93 20.54 -1.90
N VAL A 132 -5.10 19.49 -1.94
CA VAL A 132 -5.47 18.22 -2.59
C VAL A 132 -5.86 17.15 -1.58
N VAL A 133 -5.03 16.91 -0.57
CA VAL A 133 -5.23 15.83 0.40
C VAL A 133 -6.55 15.94 1.18
N PRO A 134 -7.03 17.11 1.62
CA PRO A 134 -8.30 17.21 2.37
C PRO A 134 -9.50 16.65 1.60
N GLU A 135 -9.66 17.02 0.32
CA GLU A 135 -10.75 16.52 -0.54
C GLU A 135 -10.59 15.02 -0.80
N ARG A 136 -9.38 14.57 -1.14
CA ARG A 136 -9.11 13.15 -1.39
C ARG A 136 -9.41 12.29 -0.16
N LEU A 137 -9.13 12.80 1.04
CA LEU A 137 -9.40 12.06 2.27
C LEU A 137 -10.91 11.87 2.46
N ALA A 138 -11.71 12.90 2.23
CA ALA A 138 -13.17 12.82 2.28
C ALA A 138 -13.72 11.83 1.24
N LEU A 139 -13.23 11.90 0.00
CA LEU A 139 -13.62 10.99 -1.08
C LEU A 139 -13.23 9.54 -0.76
N MET A 140 -11.99 9.29 -0.31
CA MET A 140 -11.51 7.96 0.02
C MET A 140 -12.35 7.33 1.13
N MET A 141 -12.66 8.09 2.19
CA MET A 141 -13.54 7.60 3.26
C MET A 141 -14.94 7.25 2.74
N ARG A 142 -15.49 8.04 1.81
CA ARG A 142 -16.77 7.71 1.16
C ARG A 142 -16.68 6.42 0.36
N HIS A 143 -15.68 6.29 -0.52
CA HIS A 143 -15.50 5.09 -1.35
C HIS A 143 -15.32 3.82 -0.51
N ILE A 144 -14.60 3.91 0.63
CA ILE A 144 -14.48 2.81 1.58
C ILE A 144 -15.85 2.44 2.16
N ARG A 145 -16.62 3.41 2.68
CA ARG A 145 -17.94 3.15 3.28
C ARG A 145 -18.92 2.53 2.29
N GLU A 146 -18.88 2.98 1.04
CA GLU A 146 -19.77 2.53 -0.04
C GLU A 146 -19.25 1.25 -0.75
N ARG A 147 -18.05 0.76 -0.41
CA ARG A 147 -17.35 -0.33 -1.11
C ARG A 147 -17.24 -0.06 -2.62
N ASP A 148 -17.07 1.21 -2.98
CA ASP A 148 -16.88 1.65 -4.36
C ASP A 148 -15.42 1.41 -4.75
N PHE A 149 -15.15 0.23 -5.29
CA PHE A 149 -13.81 -0.15 -5.73
C PHE A 149 -13.29 0.75 -6.85
N GLU A 150 -14.17 1.29 -7.71
CA GLU A 150 -13.76 2.15 -8.79
C GLU A 150 -13.21 3.48 -8.27
N GLY A 151 -14.00 4.17 -7.45
CA GLY A 151 -13.57 5.41 -6.82
C GLY A 151 -12.36 5.22 -5.91
N PHE A 152 -12.36 4.16 -5.09
CA PHE A 152 -11.22 3.76 -4.25
C PHE A 152 -9.95 3.56 -5.10
N GLY A 153 -10.03 2.76 -6.15
CA GLY A 153 -8.90 2.37 -6.98
C GLY A 153 -8.31 3.53 -7.77
N GLN A 154 -9.17 4.34 -8.41
CA GLN A 154 -8.74 5.54 -9.13
C GLN A 154 -8.04 6.52 -8.19
N LEU A 155 -8.58 6.72 -7.00
CA LEU A 155 -8.03 7.66 -6.03
C LEU A 155 -6.71 7.15 -5.44
N ALA A 156 -6.59 5.85 -5.15
CA ALA A 156 -5.34 5.23 -4.69
C ALA A 156 -4.20 5.39 -5.72
N MET A 157 -4.48 5.14 -7.01
CA MET A 157 -3.50 5.30 -8.09
C MET A 157 -3.08 6.76 -8.26
N ARG A 158 -4.04 7.69 -8.28
CA ARG A 158 -3.77 9.14 -8.39
C ARG A 158 -2.97 9.66 -7.18
N ASP A 159 -3.23 9.15 -6.00
CA ASP A 159 -2.51 9.55 -4.79
C ASP A 159 -1.09 9.01 -4.73
N SER A 160 -0.89 7.75 -5.13
CA SER A 160 0.44 7.17 -5.32
C SER A 160 1.25 7.96 -6.35
N ASN A 161 0.68 8.23 -7.52
CA ASN A 161 1.37 8.96 -8.58
C ASN A 161 1.76 10.37 -8.13
N GLN A 162 0.87 11.09 -7.45
CA GLN A 162 1.16 12.44 -6.97
C GLN A 162 2.21 12.44 -5.84
N PHE A 163 2.22 11.43 -4.97
CA PHE A 163 3.29 11.27 -3.99
C PHE A 163 4.67 11.15 -4.68
N HIS A 164 4.80 10.28 -5.69
CA HIS A 164 6.05 10.16 -6.45
C HIS A 164 6.38 11.40 -7.27
N ALA A 165 5.38 12.15 -7.74
CA ALA A 165 5.59 13.44 -8.38
C ALA A 165 6.19 14.47 -7.40
N THR A 166 5.74 14.50 -6.14
CA THR A 166 6.37 15.38 -5.12
C THR A 166 7.79 14.94 -4.80
N CYS A 167 8.09 13.64 -4.81
CA CYS A 167 9.47 13.16 -4.65
C CYS A 167 10.38 13.58 -5.82
N LEU A 168 9.83 13.63 -7.04
CA LEU A 168 10.55 14.09 -8.22
C LEU A 168 10.77 15.62 -8.21
N ASP A 169 9.85 16.38 -7.61
CA ASP A 169 9.92 17.84 -7.45
C ASP A 169 10.86 18.28 -6.31
N THR A 170 11.18 17.39 -5.37
CA THR A 170 12.18 17.61 -4.32
C THR A 170 13.57 17.92 -4.91
N PHE A 171 14.38 18.74 -4.23
CA PHE A 171 15.76 19.03 -4.64
C PHE A 171 16.79 18.63 -3.55
N PRO A 172 17.73 17.70 -3.82
CA PRO A 172 17.83 16.87 -5.02
C PRO A 172 16.65 15.88 -5.16
N PRO A 173 16.30 15.44 -6.39
CA PRO A 173 15.15 14.60 -6.64
C PRO A 173 15.29 13.21 -6.01
N ILE A 174 14.17 12.68 -5.54
CA ILE A 174 14.07 11.37 -4.91
C ILE A 174 13.39 10.39 -5.86
N PHE A 175 14.10 9.31 -6.22
CA PHE A 175 13.58 8.25 -7.08
C PHE A 175 13.32 6.97 -6.29
N TYR A 176 12.05 6.74 -5.95
CA TYR A 176 11.62 5.46 -5.38
C TYR A 176 11.19 4.46 -6.45
N LEU A 177 10.64 4.96 -7.56
CA LEU A 177 10.20 4.13 -8.69
C LEU A 177 11.39 3.77 -9.57
N ASN A 178 11.49 2.50 -9.92
CA ASN A 178 12.39 2.03 -10.97
C ASN A 178 11.58 1.61 -12.22
N ASP A 179 12.27 1.10 -13.24
CA ASP A 179 11.61 0.72 -14.50
C ASP A 179 10.62 -0.43 -14.31
N LEU A 180 10.89 -1.37 -13.39
CA LEU A 180 9.93 -2.41 -13.04
C LEU A 180 8.67 -1.85 -12.38
N SER A 181 8.79 -0.84 -11.52
CA SER A 181 7.64 -0.12 -10.97
C SER A 181 6.79 0.48 -12.10
N ARG A 182 7.42 1.13 -13.08
CA ARG A 182 6.73 1.72 -14.25
C ARG A 182 6.08 0.65 -15.12
N HIS A 183 6.73 -0.49 -15.33
CA HIS A 183 6.17 -1.62 -16.05
C HIS A 183 4.92 -2.19 -15.36
N ILE A 184 4.92 -2.32 -14.03
CA ILE A 184 3.75 -2.78 -13.27
C ILE A 184 2.61 -1.75 -13.32
N ILE A 185 2.90 -0.45 -13.23
CA ILE A 185 1.91 0.61 -13.42
C ILE A 185 1.26 0.49 -14.80
N ALA A 186 2.08 0.37 -15.85
CA ALA A 186 1.60 0.21 -17.23
C ALA A 186 0.78 -1.09 -17.39
N LEU A 187 1.21 -2.19 -16.77
CA LEU A 187 0.50 -3.46 -16.76
C LEU A 187 -0.91 -3.32 -16.16
N ALA A 188 -1.03 -2.69 -14.99
CA ALA A 188 -2.31 -2.44 -14.33
C ALA A 188 -3.26 -1.61 -15.22
N HIS A 189 -2.73 -0.57 -15.90
CA HIS A 189 -3.52 0.22 -16.84
C HIS A 189 -3.95 -0.55 -18.08
N ARG A 190 -3.08 -1.38 -18.68
CA ARG A 190 -3.45 -2.24 -19.82
C ARG A 190 -4.52 -3.26 -19.43
N PHE A 191 -4.37 -3.90 -18.28
CA PHE A 191 -5.34 -4.84 -17.73
C PHE A 191 -6.71 -4.15 -17.55
N ASN A 192 -6.73 -3.00 -16.87
CA ASN A 192 -7.97 -2.22 -16.69
C ASN A 192 -8.60 -1.80 -18.03
N ALA A 193 -7.80 -1.36 -19.00
CA ALA A 193 -8.28 -0.95 -20.32
C ALA A 193 -8.90 -2.12 -21.10
N HIS A 194 -8.34 -3.34 -21.00
CA HIS A 194 -8.90 -4.52 -21.63
C HIS A 194 -10.29 -4.85 -21.06
N HIS A 195 -10.44 -4.93 -19.73
CA HIS A 195 -11.75 -5.15 -19.10
C HIS A 195 -12.74 -4.01 -19.37
N GLY A 196 -12.24 -2.79 -19.56
CA GLY A 196 -13.04 -1.65 -19.98
C GLY A 196 -13.62 -1.78 -21.38
N ARG A 197 -12.99 -2.55 -22.28
CA ARG A 197 -13.47 -2.80 -23.64
C ARG A 197 -14.47 -3.96 -23.70
N THR A 198 -14.25 -5.01 -22.91
CA THR A 198 -15.09 -6.22 -22.93
C THR A 198 -16.44 -6.07 -22.22
N LYS A 199 -16.57 -5.11 -21.27
CA LYS A 199 -17.80 -4.88 -20.50
C LYS A 199 -18.73 -3.79 -21.06
N VAL A 200 -18.38 -3.14 -22.18
CA VAL A 200 -19.25 -2.14 -22.84
C VAL A 200 -20.01 -2.80 -24.00
N PRO A 201 -21.34 -3.02 -23.89
CA PRO A 201 -22.13 -3.40 -25.05
C PRO A 201 -22.10 -2.28 -26.10
N VAL A 202 -21.97 -2.68 -27.37
CA VAL A 202 -21.87 -1.80 -28.56
C VAL A 202 -23.02 -0.77 -28.68
N SER A 203 -24.09 -0.93 -27.92
CA SER A 203 -25.33 -0.14 -28.00
C SER A 203 -25.55 0.92 -26.90
N ARG A 204 -24.62 1.12 -25.95
CA ARG A 204 -24.76 2.18 -24.92
C ARG A 204 -23.52 3.08 -24.83
N PRO A 205 -23.69 4.38 -24.51
CA PRO A 205 -22.55 5.26 -24.27
C PRO A 205 -21.68 4.66 -23.14
N PRO A 206 -20.35 4.75 -23.25
CA PRO A 206 -19.46 4.09 -22.31
C PRO A 206 -19.64 4.72 -20.93
N ARG A 207 -20.27 3.99 -20.01
CA ARG A 207 -19.96 4.20 -18.60
C ARG A 207 -18.53 3.67 -18.40
N PRO A 208 -17.65 4.38 -17.69
CA PRO A 208 -16.38 3.81 -17.30
C PRO A 208 -16.67 2.49 -16.59
N VAL A 209 -16.04 1.44 -17.08
CA VAL A 209 -16.07 0.14 -16.43
C VAL A 209 -15.16 0.28 -15.21
N PRO A 210 -15.59 -0.21 -14.03
CA PRO A 210 -14.79 -0.10 -12.82
C PRO A 210 -13.41 -0.74 -13.07
N PRO A 211 -12.29 -0.07 -12.72
CA PRO A 211 -10.97 -0.66 -12.84
C PRO A 211 -10.95 -1.95 -12.01
N PRO A 212 -10.62 -3.10 -12.60
CA PRO A 212 -10.53 -4.35 -11.85
C PRO A 212 -9.33 -4.38 -10.89
N VAL A 213 -8.28 -3.59 -11.14
CA VAL A 213 -7.13 -3.46 -10.23
C VAL A 213 -6.70 -2.01 -10.03
N ALA A 214 -6.06 -1.73 -8.90
CA ALA A 214 -5.45 -0.44 -8.60
C ALA A 214 -4.07 -0.60 -7.98
N HIS A 215 -3.09 0.18 -8.41
CA HIS A 215 -1.75 0.15 -7.84
C HIS A 215 -1.53 1.30 -6.84
N THR A 216 -0.68 1.04 -5.84
CA THR A 216 -0.05 2.07 -5.02
C THR A 216 1.38 1.64 -4.69
N LEU A 217 2.27 2.63 -4.64
CA LEU A 217 3.69 2.45 -4.38
C LEU A 217 4.11 3.43 -3.29
N HIS A 218 4.81 2.93 -2.29
CA HIS A 218 5.33 3.72 -1.18
C HIS A 218 6.77 4.18 -1.46
N ALA A 219 7.54 4.47 -0.43
CA ALA A 219 8.95 4.81 -0.55
C ALA A 219 9.80 3.57 -0.92
N GLY A 220 9.66 3.05 -2.13
CA GLY A 220 10.38 1.91 -2.68
C GLY A 220 9.73 1.37 -3.95
N PRO A 221 10.38 0.44 -4.67
CA PRO A 221 9.94 0.03 -6.00
C PRO A 221 8.83 -1.03 -5.99
N ASN A 222 8.55 -1.64 -4.84
CA ASN A 222 7.54 -2.70 -4.72
C ASN A 222 6.14 -2.14 -4.91
N ALA A 223 5.35 -2.82 -5.73
CA ALA A 223 3.98 -2.43 -6.04
C ALA A 223 2.99 -3.15 -5.13
N VAL A 224 2.09 -2.38 -4.53
CA VAL A 224 0.93 -2.90 -3.82
C VAL A 224 -0.27 -2.75 -4.75
N ILE A 225 -0.94 -3.85 -5.02
CA ILE A 225 -2.10 -3.91 -5.89
C ILE A 225 -3.32 -4.20 -5.03
N PHE A 226 -4.33 -3.34 -5.13
CA PHE A 226 -5.67 -3.62 -4.66
C PHE A 226 -6.48 -4.24 -5.80
N THR A 227 -7.30 -5.22 -5.46
CA THR A 227 -8.23 -5.89 -6.37
C THR A 227 -9.37 -6.51 -5.54
N LEU A 228 -10.43 -6.97 -6.20
CA LEU A 228 -11.44 -7.81 -5.56
C LEU A 228 -11.09 -9.31 -5.72
N ALA A 229 -11.66 -10.13 -4.84
CA ALA A 229 -11.40 -11.56 -4.74
C ALA A 229 -11.63 -12.34 -6.04
N ASP A 230 -12.63 -11.94 -6.83
CA ASP A 230 -12.99 -12.55 -8.12
C ASP A 230 -11.94 -12.31 -9.22
N THR A 231 -11.14 -11.26 -9.08
CA THR A 231 -10.16 -10.81 -10.08
C THR A 231 -8.74 -11.32 -9.76
N VAL A 232 -8.50 -11.79 -8.53
CA VAL A 232 -7.16 -12.21 -8.07
C VAL A 232 -6.53 -13.27 -8.99
N ALA A 233 -7.27 -14.34 -9.31
CA ALA A 233 -6.71 -15.46 -10.06
C ALA A 233 -6.26 -15.03 -11.47
N GLU A 234 -7.09 -14.26 -12.16
CA GLU A 234 -6.80 -13.72 -13.49
C GLU A 234 -5.60 -12.77 -13.46
N PHE A 235 -5.60 -11.80 -12.53
CA PHE A 235 -4.51 -10.83 -12.46
C PHE A 235 -3.17 -11.48 -12.04
N VAL A 236 -3.18 -12.45 -11.12
CA VAL A 236 -1.97 -13.19 -10.75
C VAL A 236 -1.40 -13.97 -11.93
N GLU A 237 -2.25 -14.61 -12.74
CA GLU A 237 -1.78 -15.29 -13.95
C GLU A 237 -1.22 -14.30 -14.98
N VAL A 238 -1.84 -13.11 -15.13
CA VAL A 238 -1.27 -12.03 -15.98
C VAL A 238 0.10 -11.60 -15.48
N VAL A 239 0.30 -11.47 -14.17
CA VAL A 239 1.60 -11.14 -13.56
C VAL A 239 2.60 -12.28 -13.80
N ARG A 240 2.19 -13.55 -13.67
CA ARG A 240 3.06 -14.72 -13.98
C ARG A 240 3.52 -14.73 -15.43
N ARG A 241 2.65 -14.38 -16.38
CA ARG A 241 3.01 -14.31 -17.80
C ARG A 241 3.88 -13.09 -18.14
N SER A 242 3.63 -11.96 -17.48
CA SER A 242 4.39 -10.72 -17.66
C SER A 242 5.76 -10.77 -17.00
N PHE A 243 5.88 -11.48 -15.87
CA PHE A 243 7.10 -11.64 -15.11
C PHE A 243 7.29 -13.11 -14.74
N PRO A 244 7.64 -13.97 -15.72
CA PRO A 244 7.83 -15.40 -15.45
C PRO A 244 8.81 -15.59 -14.30
N PRO A 245 8.45 -16.34 -13.24
CA PRO A 245 9.38 -16.57 -12.14
C PRO A 245 10.67 -17.21 -12.67
N ALA A 246 11.82 -16.75 -12.21
CA ALA A 246 13.03 -17.55 -12.29
C ALA A 246 12.73 -18.91 -11.61
N ALA A 247 13.29 -20.01 -12.12
CA ALA A 247 13.00 -21.38 -11.68
C ALA A 247 13.05 -21.53 -10.14
N ASN A 248 11.92 -21.25 -9.49
CA ASN A 248 11.77 -21.14 -8.05
C ASN A 248 10.54 -21.99 -7.74
N GLY A 249 10.78 -23.28 -7.46
CA GLY A 249 9.73 -24.27 -7.17
C GLY A 249 8.63 -23.68 -6.29
N ASP A 250 7.40 -23.69 -6.81
CA ASP A 250 6.09 -23.36 -6.20
C ASP A 250 5.93 -22.12 -5.28
N GLN A 251 6.98 -21.31 -5.04
CA GLN A 251 6.96 -20.23 -4.04
C GLN A 251 6.69 -18.82 -4.60
N PHE A 252 6.25 -18.71 -5.86
CA PHE A 252 6.03 -17.41 -6.49
C PHE A 252 4.86 -16.62 -5.88
N VAL A 253 3.84 -17.31 -5.34
CA VAL A 253 2.74 -16.67 -4.62
C VAL A 253 2.75 -17.20 -3.19
N ARG A 254 2.71 -16.31 -2.21
CA ARG A 254 2.74 -16.60 -0.78
C ARG A 254 1.54 -15.95 -0.10
N GLY A 255 1.10 -16.50 1.03
CA GLY A 255 -0.07 -16.00 1.77
C GLY A 255 -1.34 -16.76 1.39
N LEU A 256 -2.42 -16.03 1.10
CA LEU A 256 -3.71 -16.63 0.75
C LEU A 256 -3.58 -17.44 -0.57
N PRO A 257 -4.26 -18.61 -0.67
CA PRO A 257 -4.22 -19.43 -1.88
C PRO A 257 -4.85 -18.68 -3.06
N VAL A 258 -4.37 -18.97 -4.27
CA VAL A 258 -4.88 -18.42 -5.52
C VAL A 258 -5.31 -19.57 -6.42
N GLY A 259 -6.54 -19.51 -6.93
CA GLY A 259 -7.07 -20.50 -7.87
C GLY A 259 -6.39 -20.42 -9.24
N ALA A 260 -6.64 -21.41 -10.08
CA ALA A 260 -6.21 -21.37 -11.48
C ALA A 260 -7.12 -20.44 -12.30
N ALA A 261 -6.53 -19.70 -13.24
CA ALA A 261 -7.26 -18.93 -14.25
C ALA A 261 -6.71 -19.28 -15.63
N SER A 262 -7.60 -19.43 -16.61
CA SER A 262 -7.24 -19.47 -18.03
C SER A 262 -7.35 -18.06 -18.59
N LEU A 263 -6.30 -17.57 -19.26
CA LEU A 263 -6.30 -16.24 -19.85
C LEU A 263 -6.72 -16.30 -21.32
N PRO A 264 -7.72 -15.52 -21.75
CA PRO A 264 -8.04 -15.38 -23.16
C PRO A 264 -6.83 -14.86 -23.95
N GLU A 265 -6.66 -15.33 -25.18
CA GLU A 265 -5.55 -14.92 -26.06
C GLU A 265 -5.57 -13.41 -26.34
N GLU A 266 -6.76 -12.81 -26.44
CA GLU A 266 -6.93 -11.36 -26.59
C GLU A 266 -6.39 -10.58 -25.38
N LEU A 267 -6.60 -11.07 -24.15
CA LEU A 267 -6.08 -10.47 -22.93
C LEU A 267 -4.55 -10.56 -22.91
N LEU A 268 -3.99 -11.72 -23.25
CA LEU A 268 -2.54 -11.92 -23.33
C LEU A 268 -1.89 -10.96 -24.33
N ALA A 269 -2.43 -10.87 -25.54
CA ALA A 269 -1.93 -9.98 -26.58
C ALA A 269 -2.00 -8.49 -26.16
N ALA A 270 -3.05 -8.11 -25.42
CA ALA A 270 -3.23 -6.74 -24.97
C ALA A 270 -2.35 -6.35 -23.77
N VAL A 271 -2.03 -7.31 -22.89
CA VAL A 271 -1.51 -7.01 -21.55
C VAL A 271 -0.06 -7.48 -21.36
N VAL A 272 0.37 -8.51 -22.10
CA VAL A 272 1.67 -9.19 -21.96
C VAL A 272 2.51 -9.10 -23.26
N PRO A 273 2.89 -7.90 -23.73
CA PRO A 273 3.62 -7.78 -24.99
C PRO A 273 5.08 -8.27 -24.89
N GLU A 274 5.77 -7.98 -23.78
CA GLU A 274 7.19 -8.29 -23.57
C GLU A 274 7.42 -8.80 -22.14
N PRO A 275 7.46 -10.13 -21.91
CA PRO A 275 7.73 -10.69 -20.59
C PRO A 275 9.13 -10.32 -20.08
N VAL A 276 9.25 -10.08 -18.77
CA VAL A 276 10.53 -9.80 -18.10
C VAL A 276 10.78 -10.88 -17.03
N PRO A 277 11.40 -12.01 -17.37
CA PRO A 277 11.64 -13.11 -16.44
C PRO A 277 12.43 -12.70 -15.19
N GLY A 278 12.03 -13.21 -14.02
CA GLY A 278 12.72 -12.99 -12.74
C GLY A 278 12.55 -11.58 -12.14
N ALA A 279 11.88 -10.65 -12.83
CA ALA A 279 11.70 -9.28 -12.38
C ALA A 279 10.85 -9.14 -11.10
N VAL A 280 9.80 -9.95 -10.97
CA VAL A 280 9.06 -10.11 -9.72
C VAL A 280 9.62 -11.33 -9.02
N ARG A 281 10.08 -11.16 -7.77
CA ARG A 281 10.65 -12.26 -6.97
C ARG A 281 9.55 -13.18 -6.47
N TYR A 282 8.47 -12.59 -5.95
CA TYR A 282 7.26 -13.27 -5.50
C TYR A 282 6.13 -12.25 -5.25
N ILE A 283 4.92 -12.76 -5.10
CA ILE A 283 3.70 -12.03 -4.74
C ILE A 283 3.30 -12.43 -3.32
N LEU A 284 3.03 -11.44 -2.45
CA LEU A 284 2.34 -11.67 -1.19
C LEU A 284 0.85 -11.39 -1.38
N HIS A 285 -0.01 -12.39 -1.19
CA HIS A 285 -1.47 -12.28 -1.28
C HIS A 285 -2.07 -12.25 0.13
N THR A 286 -2.74 -11.14 0.47
CA THR A 286 -3.41 -10.94 1.75
C THR A 286 -4.76 -10.22 1.58
N LYS A 287 -5.49 -10.05 2.67
CA LYS A 287 -6.72 -9.27 2.81
C LYS A 287 -6.58 -8.27 3.96
#